data_AF-A0A7S2RLU5-F1
#
_entry.id   AF-A0A7S2RLU5-F1
#
_cell.length_a   1.000
_cell.length_b   1.000
_cell.length_c   1.000
_cell.angle_alpha   90.00
_cell.angle_beta   90.00
_cell.angle_gamma   90.00
#
_symmetry.space_group_name_H-M   'P 1'
#
loop_
_entity.id
_entity.type
_entity.pdbx_description
1 polymer ?
#
loop_
_entity_poly.entity_id
_entity_poly.type
_entity_poly.pdbx_seq_one_letter_code
_entity_poly.pdbx_strand_id
1 'polypeptide(L)'
;AQADKTSASRFAQTKAIGEDKVKEQFPGAVIVRPNIMYGEMDHFLDHYQMHVRFMNWIPLIGGGSSLMSPVYVADVGTAIGTIAENYVSAGENFNLSGTNEYTTKEVYEYVMHVLRMQRSFVDVPDAVAEKATWVMDKLPNPYFTTDQVKLAHQDAVRPQPGDKTFSDLGIDKIADFESKAELFFGFRRQGSHFDDLR
;
A
#
# COMPACT_ATOMS: atom_id res chain seq x y z
N ALA A 1 -3.80 -0.40 -9.18
CA ALA A 1 -4.27 0.91 -8.67
C ALA A 1 -5.63 0.74 -7.99
N GLN A 2 -5.87 1.36 -6.83
CA GLN A 2 -7.13 1.17 -6.07
C GLN A 2 -8.26 2.09 -6.54
N ALA A 3 -8.33 2.47 -7.81
CA ALA A 3 -9.43 3.27 -8.34
C ALA A 3 -10.29 2.38 -9.23
N ASP A 4 -11.45 1.97 -8.72
CA ASP A 4 -12.37 1.10 -9.43
C ASP A 4 -13.82 1.38 -9.00
N LYS A 5 -14.69 1.67 -9.98
CA LYS A 5 -16.11 1.96 -9.74
C LYS A 5 -16.92 0.72 -9.41
N THR A 6 -16.47 -0.46 -9.84
CA THR A 6 -17.17 -1.73 -9.59
C THR A 6 -16.64 -2.45 -8.35
N SER A 7 -15.56 -1.94 -7.73
CA SER A 7 -15.06 -2.45 -6.46
C SER A 7 -16.10 -2.38 -5.36
N ALA A 8 -16.09 -3.35 -4.45
CA ALA A 8 -16.94 -3.34 -3.25
C ALA A 8 -16.48 -2.31 -2.20
N SER A 9 -15.24 -1.83 -2.29
CA SER A 9 -14.65 -0.80 -1.43
C SER A 9 -15.15 0.59 -1.82
N ARG A 10 -15.68 1.33 -0.84
CA ARG A 10 -16.07 2.72 -1.03
C ARG A 10 -14.84 3.59 -1.27
N PHE A 11 -13.72 3.30 -0.61
CA PHE A 11 -12.46 4.00 -0.88
C PHE A 11 -12.11 3.93 -2.37
N ALA A 12 -12.13 2.73 -2.95
CA ALA A 12 -11.79 2.55 -4.35
C ALA A 12 -12.76 3.23 -5.31
N GLN A 13 -14.06 3.16 -5.02
CA GLN A 13 -15.11 3.86 -5.77
C GLN A 13 -14.91 5.39 -5.74
N THR A 14 -14.65 5.96 -4.57
CA THR A 14 -14.49 7.42 -4.43
C THR A 14 -13.27 7.93 -5.18
N LYS A 15 -12.18 7.15 -5.26
CA LYS A 15 -11.01 7.48 -6.07
C LYS A 15 -11.36 7.49 -7.56
N ALA A 16 -12.04 6.46 -8.07
CA ALA A 16 -12.44 6.41 -9.48
C ALA A 16 -13.40 7.55 -9.86
N ILE A 17 -14.38 7.87 -9.01
CA ILE A 17 -15.28 9.02 -9.22
C ILE A 17 -14.51 10.33 -9.20
N GLY A 18 -13.55 10.49 -8.29
CA GLY A 18 -12.69 11.67 -8.21
C GLY A 18 -11.87 11.88 -9.47
N GLU A 19 -11.26 10.81 -9.99
CA GLU A 19 -10.50 10.87 -11.25
C GLU A 19 -11.35 11.35 -12.42
N ASP A 20 -12.55 10.81 -12.59
CA ASP A 20 -13.47 11.25 -13.64
C ASP A 20 -13.82 12.73 -13.50
N LYS A 21 -14.15 13.16 -12.28
CA LYS A 21 -14.55 14.54 -12.00
C LYS A 21 -13.42 15.51 -12.28
N VAL A 22 -12.18 15.14 -11.93
CA VAL A 22 -11.01 15.94 -12.27
C VAL A 22 -10.84 16.04 -13.78
N LYS A 23 -10.96 14.93 -14.52
CA LYS A 23 -10.83 14.94 -15.98
C LYS A 23 -11.96 15.68 -16.70
N GLU A 24 -13.18 15.60 -16.18
CA GLU A 24 -14.35 16.32 -16.72
C GLU A 24 -14.12 17.84 -16.65
N GLN A 25 -13.58 18.33 -15.54
CA GLN A 25 -13.34 19.76 -15.33
C GLN A 25 -12.01 20.24 -15.93
N PHE A 26 -11.01 19.37 -15.94
CA PHE A 26 -9.66 19.66 -16.40
C PHE A 26 -9.18 18.53 -17.33
N PRO A 27 -9.54 18.56 -18.63
CA PRO A 27 -9.18 17.49 -19.56
C PRO A 27 -7.67 17.24 -19.71
N GLY A 28 -6.85 18.26 -19.45
CA GLY A 28 -5.38 18.16 -19.45
C GLY A 28 -4.78 17.70 -18.12
N ALA A 29 -5.57 17.41 -17.09
CA ALA A 29 -5.06 16.96 -15.79
C ALA A 29 -4.40 15.59 -15.91
N VAL A 30 -3.22 15.47 -15.31
CA VAL A 30 -2.49 14.21 -15.21
C VAL A 30 -2.96 13.45 -13.98
N ILE A 31 -3.33 12.18 -14.14
CA ILE A 31 -3.73 11.33 -13.02
C ILE A 31 -2.58 10.39 -12.67
N VAL A 32 -2.07 10.51 -11.45
CA VAL A 32 -1.02 9.61 -10.92
C VAL A 32 -1.65 8.65 -9.92
N ARG A 33 -1.50 7.35 -10.17
CA ARG A 33 -2.01 6.27 -9.33
C ARG A 33 -0.86 5.46 -8.76
N PRO A 34 -0.26 5.91 -7.64
CA PRO A 34 0.72 5.08 -6.95
C PRO A 34 0.02 3.86 -6.35
N ASN A 35 0.74 2.74 -6.34
CA ASN A 35 0.41 1.61 -5.47
C ASN A 35 0.72 1.97 -4.00
N ILE A 36 0.54 1.04 -3.07
CA ILE A 36 0.82 1.29 -1.65
C ILE A 36 2.25 1.80 -1.47
N MET A 37 2.38 2.98 -0.85
CA MET A 37 3.68 3.64 -0.73
C MET A 37 4.36 3.27 0.59
N TYR A 38 5.68 3.15 0.56
CA TYR A 38 6.50 2.98 1.76
C TYR A 38 7.65 4.00 1.79
N GLY A 39 8.14 4.32 2.98
CA GLY A 39 9.18 5.33 3.17
C GLY A 39 9.32 5.79 4.62
N GLU A 40 9.97 6.93 4.82
CA GLU A 40 10.07 7.52 6.14
C GLU A 40 8.69 7.97 6.64
N MET A 41 8.33 7.57 7.87
CA MET A 41 7.04 7.87 8.51
C MET A 41 5.80 7.37 7.74
N ASP A 42 5.94 6.32 6.94
CA ASP A 42 4.80 5.75 6.22
C ASP A 42 3.87 4.95 7.16
N HIS A 43 2.58 4.95 6.87
CA HIS A 43 1.58 4.19 7.64
C HIS A 43 1.53 2.71 7.28
N PHE A 44 2.05 2.33 6.11
CA PHE A 44 2.01 0.96 5.62
C PHE A 44 2.95 0.07 6.44
N LEU A 45 4.25 0.27 6.40
CA LEU A 45 5.22 -0.47 7.21
C LEU A 45 4.96 -0.31 8.71
N ASP A 46 4.50 0.88 9.15
CA ASP A 46 4.06 1.12 10.53
C ASP A 46 2.92 0.20 10.96
N HIS A 47 1.94 -0.04 10.09
CA HIS A 47 0.85 -0.97 10.37
C HIS A 47 1.36 -2.41 10.57
N TYR A 48 2.15 -2.93 9.63
CA TYR A 48 2.64 -4.31 9.69
C TYR A 48 3.58 -4.53 10.88
N GLN A 49 4.48 -3.59 11.18
CA GLN A 49 5.36 -3.74 12.35
C GLN A 49 4.60 -3.68 13.67
N MET A 50 3.55 -2.85 13.77
CA MET A 50 2.76 -2.74 15.00
C MET A 50 2.07 -4.08 15.27
N HIS A 51 1.55 -4.74 14.24
CA HIS A 51 0.96 -6.07 14.37
C HIS A 51 2.00 -7.10 14.81
N VAL A 52 3.15 -7.16 14.14
CA VAL A 52 4.23 -8.11 14.49
C VAL A 52 4.73 -7.90 15.92
N ARG A 53 4.84 -6.64 16.38
CA ARG A 53 5.34 -6.32 17.72
C ARG A 53 4.33 -6.66 18.81
N PHE A 54 3.09 -6.22 18.65
CA PHE A 54 2.12 -6.20 19.75
C PHE A 54 1.12 -7.35 19.74
N MET A 55 0.90 -8.02 18.60
CA MET A 55 0.01 -9.18 18.56
C MET A 55 0.77 -10.47 18.84
N ASN A 56 0.13 -11.43 19.50
CA ASN A 56 0.69 -12.77 19.72
C ASN A 56 0.54 -13.67 18.47
N TRP A 57 -0.41 -13.35 17.60
CA TRP A 57 -0.72 -14.02 16.33
C TRP A 57 -1.20 -12.99 15.32
N ILE A 58 -1.00 -13.25 14.03
CA ILE A 58 -1.37 -12.33 12.95
C ILE A 58 -2.65 -12.84 12.28
N PRO A 59 -3.77 -12.10 12.37
CA PRO A 59 -4.96 -12.42 11.59
C PRO A 59 -4.71 -12.18 10.10
N LEU A 60 -4.97 -13.19 9.28
CA LEU A 60 -4.98 -13.08 7.82
C LEU A 60 -6.41 -13.21 7.31
N ILE A 61 -6.94 -12.13 6.74
CA ILE A 61 -8.23 -12.15 6.04
C ILE A 61 -8.00 -12.74 4.65
N GLY A 62 -8.89 -13.63 4.20
CA GLY A 62 -8.73 -14.31 2.91
C GLY A 62 -7.41 -15.08 2.77
N GLY A 63 -6.81 -15.51 3.89
CA GLY A 63 -5.51 -16.19 3.92
C GLY A 63 -4.30 -15.29 3.59
N GLY A 64 -4.50 -13.97 3.53
CA GLY A 64 -3.44 -13.01 3.21
C GLY A 64 -2.95 -13.11 1.76
N SER A 65 -3.80 -13.60 0.87
CA SER A 65 -3.47 -13.88 -0.54
C SER A 65 -3.52 -12.64 -1.45
N SER A 66 -4.11 -11.53 -1.01
CA SER A 66 -4.18 -10.30 -1.78
C SER A 66 -2.80 -9.79 -2.17
N LEU A 67 -2.62 -9.50 -3.45
CA LEU A 67 -1.36 -8.98 -3.98
C LEU A 67 -1.26 -7.47 -3.83
N MET A 68 -0.05 -6.99 -3.56
CA MET A 68 0.34 -5.60 -3.59
C MET A 68 1.73 -5.44 -4.19
N SER A 69 2.02 -4.26 -4.74
CA SER A 69 3.34 -3.94 -5.29
C SER A 69 3.84 -2.64 -4.67
N PRO A 70 4.42 -2.69 -3.46
CA PRO A 70 4.80 -1.50 -2.71
C PRO A 70 5.80 -0.64 -3.48
N VAL A 71 5.57 0.67 -3.51
CA VAL A 71 6.41 1.62 -4.26
C VAL A 71 7.07 2.62 -3.31
N TYR A 72 8.33 2.93 -3.56
CA TYR A 72 9.07 3.85 -2.70
C TYR A 72 8.60 5.29 -2.92
N VAL A 73 8.30 5.99 -1.82
CA VAL A 73 7.73 7.35 -1.87
C VAL A 73 8.62 8.35 -2.63
N ALA A 74 9.94 8.23 -2.56
CA ALA A 74 10.85 9.16 -3.26
C ALA A 74 10.87 8.94 -4.78
N ASP A 75 10.66 7.70 -5.24
CA ASP A 75 10.56 7.43 -6.68
C ASP A 75 9.27 8.01 -7.23
N VAL A 76 8.16 7.89 -6.50
CA VAL A 76 6.89 8.56 -6.82
C VAL A 76 7.06 10.08 -6.84
N GLY A 77 7.78 10.65 -5.87
CA GLY A 77 8.11 12.08 -5.84
C GLY A 77 8.91 12.52 -7.07
N THR A 78 9.90 11.72 -7.48
CA THR A 78 10.68 11.95 -8.71
C THR A 78 9.78 11.92 -9.94
N ALA A 79 8.91 10.92 -10.06
CA ALA A 79 7.94 10.81 -11.16
C ALA A 79 7.00 12.02 -11.23
N ILE A 80 6.47 12.48 -10.09
CA ILE A 80 5.62 13.69 -10.03
C ILE A 80 6.41 14.93 -10.49
N GLY A 81 7.66 15.08 -10.06
CA GLY A 81 8.54 16.17 -10.50
C GLY A 81 8.76 16.14 -12.02
N THR A 82 9.09 14.98 -12.59
CA THR A 82 9.27 14.80 -14.03
C THR A 82 7.99 15.10 -14.82
N ILE A 83 6.83 14.68 -14.33
CA ILE A 83 5.53 14.98 -14.93
C ILE A 83 5.27 16.49 -14.93
N ALA A 84 5.56 17.17 -13.82
CA ALA A 84 5.32 18.61 -13.69
C ALA A 84 6.18 19.46 -14.64
N GLU A 85 7.39 19.00 -14.96
CA GLU A 85 8.31 19.66 -15.89
C GLU A 85 8.02 19.33 -17.38
N ASN A 86 7.20 18.30 -17.65
CA ASN A 86 6.95 17.79 -19.00
C ASN A 86 5.52 18.02 -19.48
N TYR A 87 5.32 19.05 -20.29
CA TYR A 87 4.00 19.38 -20.87
C TYR A 87 3.39 18.27 -21.75
N VAL A 88 4.20 17.33 -22.27
CA VAL A 88 3.70 16.20 -23.08
C VAL A 88 2.89 15.21 -22.24
N SER A 89 3.00 15.26 -20.91
CA SER A 89 2.24 14.42 -19.99
C SER A 89 0.79 14.88 -19.79
N ALA A 90 0.36 16.02 -20.34
CA ALA A 90 -0.98 16.55 -20.14
C ALA A 90 -2.09 15.56 -20.57
N GLY A 91 -3.05 15.31 -19.66
CA GLY A 91 -4.18 14.39 -19.87
C GLY A 91 -3.84 12.90 -19.70
N GLU A 92 -2.59 12.57 -19.42
CA GLU A 92 -2.12 11.19 -19.30
C GLU A 92 -2.41 10.59 -17.92
N ASN A 93 -2.39 9.26 -17.85
CA ASN A 93 -2.52 8.52 -16.58
C ASN A 93 -1.27 7.67 -16.35
N PHE A 94 -0.70 7.81 -15.17
CA PHE A 94 0.48 7.06 -14.75
C PHE A 94 0.11 6.12 -13.61
N ASN A 95 0.30 4.83 -13.81
CA ASN A 95 0.16 3.83 -12.77
C ASN A 95 1.58 3.45 -12.29
N LEU A 96 1.89 3.83 -11.06
CA LEU A 96 3.23 3.71 -10.49
C LEU A 96 3.26 2.58 -9.46
N SER A 97 3.99 1.50 -9.74
CA SER A 97 4.11 0.33 -8.87
C SER A 97 5.57 0.00 -8.57
N GLY A 98 5.80 -0.79 -7.53
CA GLY A 98 7.09 -1.40 -7.27
C GLY A 98 7.53 -2.39 -8.37
N THR A 99 8.75 -2.89 -8.23
CA THR A 99 9.35 -3.88 -9.13
C THR A 99 8.71 -5.26 -8.98
N ASN A 100 8.39 -5.64 -7.74
CA ASN A 100 7.90 -6.95 -7.36
C ASN A 100 6.48 -6.89 -6.80
N GLU A 101 5.82 -8.04 -6.78
CA GLU A 101 4.52 -8.24 -6.13
C GLU A 101 4.70 -9.10 -4.89
N TYR A 102 3.92 -8.79 -3.87
CA TYR A 102 3.91 -9.46 -2.58
C TYR A 102 2.47 -9.71 -2.17
N THR A 103 2.21 -10.91 -1.67
CA THR A 103 1.00 -11.18 -0.90
C THR A 103 1.06 -10.47 0.46
N THR A 104 -0.10 -10.18 1.05
CA THR A 104 -0.15 -9.66 2.44
C THR A 104 0.64 -10.54 3.40
N LYS A 105 0.59 -11.86 3.22
CA LYS A 105 1.36 -12.81 4.02
C LYS A 105 2.87 -12.63 3.84
N GLU A 106 3.37 -12.54 2.61
CA GLU A 106 4.80 -12.33 2.33
C GLU A 106 5.31 -11.01 2.91
N VAL A 107 4.51 -9.95 2.90
CA VAL A 107 4.86 -8.69 3.58
C VAL A 107 5.03 -8.90 5.09
N TYR A 108 4.12 -9.63 5.74
CA TYR A 108 4.28 -9.97 7.16
C TYR A 108 5.52 -10.82 7.42
N GLU A 109 5.81 -11.81 6.58
CA GLU A 109 7.00 -12.67 6.69
C GLU A 109 8.28 -11.84 6.55
N TYR A 110 8.32 -10.91 5.59
CA TYR A 110 9.43 -9.97 5.43
C TYR A 110 9.62 -9.09 6.68
N VAL A 111 8.54 -8.49 7.21
CA VAL A 111 8.61 -7.64 8.41
C VAL A 111 9.07 -8.45 9.63
N MET A 112 8.55 -9.67 9.82
CA MET A 112 9.00 -10.60 10.86
C MET A 112 10.48 -10.93 10.75
N HIS A 113 10.96 -11.18 9.52
CA HIS A 113 12.37 -11.45 9.25
C HIS A 113 13.25 -10.26 9.66
N VAL A 114 12.92 -9.05 9.21
CA VAL A 114 13.68 -7.83 9.51
C VAL A 114 13.71 -7.56 11.03
N LEU A 115 12.55 -7.63 11.68
CA LEU A 115 12.41 -7.38 13.13
C LEU A 115 12.97 -8.51 14.00
N ARG A 116 13.32 -9.67 13.43
CA ARG A 116 13.71 -10.90 14.15
C ARG A 116 12.66 -11.39 15.14
N MET A 117 11.39 -11.27 14.75
CA MET A 117 10.25 -11.71 15.56
C MET A 117 9.51 -12.82 14.83
N GLN A 118 8.92 -13.75 15.57
CA GLN A 118 8.12 -14.84 15.00
C GLN A 118 6.70 -14.75 15.53
N ARG A 119 5.71 -14.83 14.64
CA ARG A 119 4.29 -14.88 14.97
C ARG A 119 3.60 -15.93 14.12
N SER A 120 2.64 -16.63 14.71
CA SER A 120 1.80 -17.57 13.96
C SER A 120 0.73 -16.80 13.20
N PHE A 121 0.43 -17.27 11.99
CA PHE A 121 -0.72 -16.79 11.21
C PHE A 121 -1.99 -17.50 11.64
N VAL A 122 -3.11 -16.78 11.65
CA VAL A 122 -4.45 -17.31 11.88
C VAL A 122 -5.35 -16.82 10.77
N ASP A 123 -5.89 -17.73 9.98
CA ASP A 123 -6.85 -17.38 8.94
C ASP A 123 -8.18 -16.97 9.58
N VAL A 124 -8.65 -15.77 9.23
CA VAL A 124 -9.90 -15.21 9.72
C VAL A 124 -10.95 -15.33 8.62
N PRO A 125 -12.05 -16.08 8.84
CA PRO A 125 -13.15 -16.13 7.89
C PRO A 125 -13.79 -14.75 7.71
N ASP A 126 -14.18 -14.42 6.48
CA ASP A 126 -14.69 -13.09 6.11
C ASP A 126 -15.89 -12.67 6.97
N ALA A 127 -16.82 -13.59 7.25
CA ALA A 127 -17.97 -13.33 8.11
C ALA A 127 -17.58 -12.90 9.55
N VAL A 128 -16.46 -13.42 10.07
CA VAL A 128 -15.93 -13.02 11.38
C VAL A 128 -15.30 -11.63 11.27
N ALA A 129 -14.52 -11.38 10.21
CA ALA A 129 -13.88 -10.09 9.97
C ALA A 129 -14.90 -8.96 9.76
N GLU A 130 -15.94 -9.19 8.97
CA GLU A 130 -17.04 -8.25 8.73
C GLU A 130 -17.81 -7.91 10.01
N LYS A 131 -18.11 -8.92 10.84
CA LYS A 131 -18.82 -8.69 12.11
C LYS A 131 -17.96 -7.92 13.11
N ALA A 132 -16.66 -8.23 13.19
CA ALA A 132 -15.74 -7.52 14.06
C ALA A 132 -15.57 -6.06 13.64
N THR A 133 -15.39 -5.81 12.34
CA THR A 133 -15.24 -4.46 11.79
C THR A 133 -16.49 -3.62 11.89
N TRP A 134 -17.67 -4.20 11.74
CA TRP A 134 -18.93 -3.47 11.94
C TRP A 134 -19.05 -2.86 13.35
N VAL A 135 -18.50 -3.52 14.37
CA VAL A 135 -18.43 -2.98 15.74
C VAL A 135 -17.36 -1.90 15.83
N MET A 136 -16.18 -2.15 15.26
CA MET A 136 -15.04 -1.22 15.31
C MET A 136 -15.30 0.08 14.54
N ASP A 137 -15.99 0.03 13.40
CA ASP A 137 -16.34 1.19 12.56
C ASP A 137 -17.14 2.27 13.31
N LYS A 138 -17.76 1.93 14.44
CA LYS A 138 -18.49 2.88 15.29
C LYS A 138 -17.60 3.64 16.27
N LEU A 139 -16.32 3.27 16.37
CA LEU A 139 -15.35 3.99 17.19
C LEU A 139 -14.91 5.29 16.50
N PRO A 140 -14.51 6.33 17.24
CA PRO A 140 -14.08 7.60 16.65
C PRO A 140 -12.82 7.49 15.76
N ASN A 141 -11.99 6.48 15.98
CA ASN A 141 -10.79 6.20 15.20
C ASN A 141 -10.59 4.69 15.06
N PRO A 142 -11.33 4.03 14.15
CA PRO A 142 -11.23 2.59 13.96
C PRO A 142 -9.87 2.22 13.37
N TYR A 143 -9.10 1.40 14.09
CA TYR A 143 -7.85 0.83 13.58
C TYR A 143 -8.07 -0.16 12.43
N PHE A 144 -9.25 -0.80 12.41
CA PHE A 144 -9.62 -1.79 11.40
C PHE A 144 -11.07 -1.54 10.94
N THR A 145 -11.28 -1.43 9.63
CA THR A 145 -12.57 -1.00 9.05
C THR A 145 -13.18 -2.03 8.10
N THR A 146 -14.50 -1.97 7.90
CA THR A 146 -15.17 -2.89 6.96
C THR A 146 -14.65 -2.71 5.53
N ASP A 147 -14.19 -1.50 5.19
CA ASP A 147 -13.62 -1.23 3.86
C ASP A 147 -12.28 -1.94 3.65
N GLN A 148 -11.46 -2.03 4.70
CA GLN A 148 -10.20 -2.78 4.67
C GLN A 148 -10.42 -4.28 4.50
N VAL A 149 -11.48 -4.87 5.07
CA VAL A 149 -11.83 -6.29 4.83
C VAL A 149 -12.09 -6.51 3.34
N LYS A 150 -12.85 -5.63 2.70
CA LYS A 150 -13.14 -5.73 1.26
C LYS A 150 -11.89 -5.54 0.41
N LEU A 151 -11.04 -4.59 0.77
CA LEU A 151 -9.74 -4.37 0.11
C LEU A 151 -8.80 -5.57 0.29
N ALA A 152 -8.89 -6.32 1.39
CA ALA A 152 -8.10 -7.53 1.61
C ALA A 152 -8.45 -8.68 0.64
N HIS A 153 -9.53 -8.57 -0.13
CA HIS A 153 -9.87 -9.51 -1.21
C HIS A 153 -9.62 -8.94 -2.60
N GLN A 154 -9.11 -7.71 -2.69
CA GLN A 154 -8.83 -7.05 -3.95
C GLN A 154 -7.33 -6.89 -4.12
N ASP A 155 -6.80 -7.45 -5.20
CA ASP A 155 -5.42 -7.21 -5.57
C ASP A 155 -5.20 -5.73 -5.88
N ALA A 156 -4.16 -5.14 -5.30
CA ALA A 156 -3.64 -3.86 -5.71
C ALA A 156 -2.79 -4.07 -6.98
N VAL A 157 -3.46 -4.43 -8.08
CA VAL A 157 -2.86 -4.90 -9.34
C VAL A 157 -1.87 -3.88 -9.93
N ARG A 158 -0.83 -4.42 -10.58
CA ARG A 158 0.11 -3.73 -11.47
C ARG A 158 -0.57 -2.89 -12.56
N PRO A 159 0.19 -1.98 -13.21
CA PRO A 159 -0.25 -1.30 -14.42
C PRO A 159 -0.77 -2.30 -15.45
N GLN A 160 -1.94 -2.02 -16.02
CA GLN A 160 -2.55 -2.78 -17.10
C GLN A 160 -1.86 -2.47 -18.43
N PRO A 161 -1.97 -3.36 -19.44
CA PRO A 161 -1.46 -3.06 -20.78
C PRO A 161 -2.02 -1.74 -21.30
N GLY A 162 -1.13 -0.78 -21.59
CA GLY A 162 -1.49 0.56 -22.06
C GLY A 162 -1.43 1.65 -20.98
N ASP A 163 -1.22 1.30 -19.71
CA ASP A 163 -0.91 2.28 -18.67
C ASP A 163 0.53 2.77 -18.79
N LYS A 164 0.73 4.08 -18.60
CA LYS A 164 2.07 4.65 -18.48
C LYS A 164 2.65 4.37 -17.09
N THR A 165 3.94 4.15 -17.02
CA THR A 165 4.70 3.72 -15.83
C THR A 165 5.92 4.61 -15.60
N PHE A 166 6.79 4.23 -14.66
CA PHE A 166 8.07 4.90 -14.44
C PHE A 166 8.95 4.92 -15.70
N SER A 167 8.93 3.87 -16.53
CA SER A 167 9.72 3.80 -17.76
C SER A 167 9.29 4.85 -18.79
N ASP A 168 8.01 5.17 -18.88
CA ASP A 168 7.50 6.23 -19.78
C ASP A 168 7.95 7.64 -19.35
N LEU A 169 8.43 7.79 -18.13
CA LEU A 169 9.04 9.01 -17.60
C LEU A 169 10.57 9.00 -17.70
N GLY A 170 11.17 7.94 -18.26
CA GLY A 170 12.63 7.76 -18.30
C GLY A 170 13.25 7.40 -16.94
N ILE A 171 12.44 6.92 -15.99
CA ILE A 171 12.88 6.49 -14.66
C ILE A 171 13.06 4.97 -14.70
N ASP A 172 14.24 4.53 -15.12
CA ASP A 172 14.51 3.09 -15.34
C ASP A 172 14.94 2.33 -14.08
N LYS A 173 15.35 3.06 -13.03
CA LYS A 173 15.84 2.48 -11.77
C LYS A 173 15.03 3.01 -10.61
N ILE A 174 14.06 2.21 -10.18
CA ILE A 174 13.30 2.43 -8.94
C ILE A 174 13.83 1.51 -7.83
N ALA A 175 13.54 1.87 -6.59
CA ALA A 175 13.99 1.14 -5.42
C ALA A 175 13.29 -0.21 -5.29
N ASP A 176 14.10 -1.25 -5.03
CA ASP A 176 13.61 -2.56 -4.64
C ASP A 176 13.07 -2.55 -3.20
N PHE A 177 11.89 -3.16 -3.00
CA PHE A 177 11.17 -3.14 -1.73
C PHE A 177 11.99 -3.74 -0.59
N GLU A 178 12.47 -4.97 -0.74
CA GLU A 178 13.18 -5.69 0.33
C GLU A 178 14.49 -5.00 0.71
N SER A 179 15.20 -4.48 -0.29
CA SER A 179 16.47 -3.78 -0.08
C SER A 179 16.29 -2.43 0.63
N LYS A 180 15.22 -1.70 0.31
CA LYS A 180 15.01 -0.34 0.80
C LYS A 180 14.20 -0.29 2.10
N ALA A 181 13.21 -1.15 2.26
CA ALA A 181 12.30 -1.13 3.40
C ALA A 181 13.01 -1.43 4.73
N GLU A 182 14.08 -2.23 4.73
CA GLU A 182 14.87 -2.55 5.94
C GLU A 182 15.34 -1.28 6.68
N LEU A 183 15.67 -0.23 5.94
CA LEU A 183 16.14 1.04 6.50
C LEU A 183 15.10 1.72 7.41
N PHE A 184 13.81 1.54 7.11
CA PHE A 184 12.72 2.16 7.87
C PHE A 184 12.37 1.40 9.15
N PHE A 185 12.93 0.20 9.34
CA PHE A 185 12.82 -0.57 10.58
C PHE A 185 14.00 -0.38 11.54
N GLY A 186 15.08 0.28 11.11
CA GLY A 186 16.36 0.35 11.84
C GLY A 186 16.26 0.89 13.27
N PHE A 187 15.47 1.95 13.48
CA PHE A 187 15.22 2.48 14.83
C PHE A 187 14.33 1.58 15.69
N ARG A 188 13.66 0.59 15.09
CA ARG A 188 12.58 -0.24 15.66
C ARG A 188 12.93 -1.73 15.70
N ARG A 189 14.22 -2.09 15.59
CA ARG A 189 14.70 -3.47 15.76
C ARG A 189 14.89 -3.82 17.24
N GLN A 190 14.41 -4.98 17.69
CA GLN A 190 14.67 -5.49 19.04
C GLN A 190 16.18 -5.82 19.20
N GLY A 191 16.79 -5.37 20.29
CA GLY A 191 18.23 -5.43 20.55
C GLY A 191 19.06 -4.29 19.91
N SER A 192 18.43 -3.20 19.47
CA SER A 192 19.18 -2.03 18.98
C SER A 192 19.86 -1.31 20.16
N HIS A 193 21.01 -0.67 19.94
CA HIS A 193 21.71 0.10 20.99
C HIS A 193 20.83 1.20 21.63
N PHE A 194 19.76 1.61 20.96
CA PHE A 194 18.81 2.62 21.41
C PHE A 194 17.50 2.03 21.98
N ASP A 195 17.40 0.71 22.15
CA ASP A 195 16.19 0.11 22.73
C ASP A 195 15.93 0.56 24.16
N ASP A 196 16.99 0.92 24.90
CA ASP A 196 16.93 1.42 26.27
C ASP A 196 16.45 2.89 26.36
N LEU A 197 16.31 3.60 25.23
CA LEU A 197 15.83 4.98 25.16
C LEU A 197 14.32 5.09 24.91
N ARG A 198 13.59 3.97 24.95
CA ARG A 198 12.14 3.90 24.74
C ARG A 198 11.35 3.94 26.03
#